data_AF-A0A0Q4XNF3-F1
#
_entry.id   AF-A0A0Q4XNF3-F1
#
_cell.length_a   1.000
_cell.length_b   1.000
_cell.length_c   1.000
_cell.angle_alpha   90.00
_cell.angle_beta   90.00
_cell.angle_gamma   90.00
#
_symmetry.space_group_name_H-M   'P 1'
#
loop_
_entity.id
_entity.type
_entity.pdbx_description
1 polymer ?
#
loop_
_entity_poly.entity_id
_entity_poly.type
_entity_poly.pdbx_seq_one_letter_code
_entity_poly.pdbx_strand_id
1 'polypeptide(L)' 'MQTFAWQAPAQATATLPTPTSTATSHRQAHVIRRLREALFELQCAPEPDPDAIDSLMRRLARVRARCARDHARD' A
#
# COMPACT_ATOMS: atom_id res chain seq x y z
N MET A 1 -6.22 -52.34 -7.61
CA MET A 1 -5.40 -51.46 -6.74
C MET A 1 -4.83 -50.37 -7.64
N GLN A 2 -5.38 -49.15 -7.60
CA GLN A 2 -4.93 -48.03 -8.44
C GLN A 2 -4.06 -47.09 -7.61
N THR A 3 -2.82 -46.87 -8.05
CA THR A 3 -1.88 -45.94 -7.43
C THR A 3 -2.18 -44.51 -7.91
N PHE A 4 -2.44 -43.63 -6.94
CA PHE A 4 -2.71 -42.21 -7.16
C PHE A 4 -1.37 -41.46 -7.32
N ALA A 5 -1.05 -41.03 -8.53
CA ALA A 5 0.15 -40.24 -8.81
C ALA A 5 -0.10 -38.76 -8.46
N TRP A 6 0.48 -38.30 -7.35
CA TRP A 6 0.45 -36.88 -6.97
C TRP A 6 1.48 -36.10 -7.81
N GLN A 7 1.00 -35.31 -8.77
CA GLN A 7 1.84 -34.39 -9.55
C GLN A 7 2.17 -33.17 -8.70
N ALA A 8 3.46 -32.89 -8.53
CA ALA A 8 3.95 -31.70 -7.86
C ALA A 8 3.59 -30.44 -8.68
N PRO A 9 3.13 -29.34 -8.06
CA PRO A 9 2.85 -28.12 -8.77
C PRO A 9 4.13 -27.52 -9.34
N ALA A 10 4.07 -27.09 -10.60
CA ALA A 10 5.14 -26.39 -11.30
C ALA A 10 5.65 -25.22 -10.44
N GLN A 11 6.96 -25.19 -10.21
CA GLN A 11 7.60 -24.10 -9.48
C GLN A 11 7.36 -22.79 -10.23
N ALA A 12 6.64 -21.88 -9.59
CA ALA A 12 6.49 -20.51 -10.06
C ALA A 12 7.89 -19.88 -10.11
N THR A 13 8.37 -19.62 -11.32
CA THR A 13 9.60 -18.87 -11.56
C THR A 13 9.40 -17.47 -11.01
N ALA A 14 10.10 -17.13 -9.92
CA ALA A 14 10.09 -15.80 -9.36
C ALA A 14 10.81 -14.84 -10.32
N THR A 15 10.05 -14.16 -11.17
CA THR A 15 10.53 -13.02 -11.94
C THR A 15 10.90 -11.91 -10.95
N LEU A 16 12.21 -11.68 -10.77
CA LEU A 16 12.73 -10.59 -9.94
C LEU A 16 12.14 -9.25 -10.43
N PRO A 17 11.35 -8.52 -9.61
CA PRO A 17 10.83 -7.23 -10.00
C PRO A 17 11.98 -6.22 -10.06
N THR A 18 12.01 -5.44 -11.14
CA THR A 18 12.97 -4.39 -11.42
C THR A 18 13.06 -3.38 -10.25
N PRO A 19 14.26 -3.09 -9.71
CA PRO A 19 14.44 -2.37 -8.43
C PRO A 19 14.09 -0.87 -8.45
N THR A 20 13.59 -0.33 -9.56
CA THR A 20 13.13 1.06 -9.66
C THR A 20 11.74 1.26 -9.05
N SER A 21 10.88 0.24 -9.11
CA SER A 21 9.51 0.30 -8.60
C SER A 21 9.46 0.23 -7.06
N THR A 22 10.41 -0.46 -6.43
CA THR A 22 10.46 -0.67 -4.96
C THR A 22 10.87 0.57 -4.17
N ALA A 23 11.83 1.37 -4.64
CA ALA A 23 12.27 2.59 -3.94
C ALA A 23 11.17 3.67 -3.89
N THR A 24 10.43 3.82 -4.98
CA THR A 24 9.28 4.74 -5.09
C THR A 24 8.13 4.25 -4.22
N SER A 25 7.86 2.94 -4.24
CA SER A 25 6.88 2.29 -3.36
C SER A 25 7.21 2.46 -1.87
N HIS A 26 8.49 2.37 -1.47
CA HIS A 26 8.89 2.56 -0.07
C HIS A 26 8.68 3.99 0.42
N ARG A 27 9.04 5.00 -0.39
CA ARG A 27 8.75 6.42 -0.07
C ARG A 27 7.25 6.66 0.05
N GLN A 28 6.44 6.08 -0.84
CA GLN A 28 4.98 6.18 -0.81
C GLN A 28 4.36 5.51 0.42
N ALA A 29 4.81 4.30 0.76
CA ALA A 29 4.38 3.58 1.96
C ALA A 29 4.70 4.37 3.24
N HIS A 30 5.88 5.00 3.30
CA HIS A 30 6.24 5.87 4.42
C HIS A 30 5.30 7.07 4.54
N VAL A 31 4.97 7.75 3.44
CA VAL A 31 4.01 8.87 3.44
C VAL A 31 2.63 8.42 3.90
N ILE A 32 2.13 7.29 3.39
CA ILE A 32 0.83 6.74 3.80
C ILE A 32 0.82 6.41 5.29
N ARG A 33 1.90 5.84 5.82
CA ARG A 33 2.05 5.55 7.26
C ARG A 33 1.96 6.84 8.08
N ARG A 34 2.77 7.86 7.74
CA ARG A 34 2.77 9.14 8.46
C ARG A 34 1.41 9.85 8.44
N LEU A 35 0.69 9.78 7.32
CA LEU A 35 -0.66 10.34 7.24
C LEU A 35 -1.66 9.60 8.12
N ARG A 36 -1.55 8.27 8.22
CA ARG A 36 -2.38 7.46 9.13
C ARG A 36 -2.08 7.75 10.60
N GLU A 37 -0.81 7.91 10.96
CA GLU A 37 -0.39 8.30 12.31
C GLU A 37 -0.98 9.66 12.69
N ALA A 38 -0.84 10.67 11.82
CA ALA A 38 -1.41 12.00 12.07
C ALA A 38 -2.94 11.99 12.19
N LEU A 39 -3.63 11.19 11.39
CA LEU A 39 -5.08 11.01 11.50
C LEU A 39 -5.47 10.37 12.85
N PHE A 40 -4.71 9.36 13.29
CA PHE A 40 -4.96 8.72 14.58
C PHE A 40 -4.73 9.69 15.74
N GLU A 41 -3.61 10.40 15.76
CA GLU A 41 -3.29 11.41 16.78
C GLU A 41 -4.39 12.48 16.86
N LEU A 42 -4.86 12.97 15.72
CA LEU A 42 -5.90 14.00 15.66
C LEU A 42 -7.28 13.48 16.10
N GLN A 43 -7.63 12.24 15.77
CA GLN A 43 -8.90 11.61 16.19
C GLN A 43 -8.91 11.27 17.69
N CYS A 44 -7.73 11.01 18.27
CA CYS A 44 -7.58 10.77 19.71
C CYS A 44 -7.42 12.07 20.52
N ALA A 45 -7.38 13.24 19.88
CA ALA A 45 -7.33 14.51 20.58
C ALA A 45 -8.63 14.77 21.37
N PRO A 46 -8.56 15.49 22.50
CA PRO A 46 -9.75 15.78 23.32
C PRO A 46 -10.79 16.62 22.57
N GLU A 47 -10.35 17.47 21.65
CA GLU A 47 -11.21 18.17 20.69
C GLU A 47 -10.66 17.95 19.27
N PRO A 48 -11.17 16.95 18.54
CA PRO A 48 -10.73 16.68 17.17
C PRO A 48 -11.23 17.77 16.21
N ASP A 49 -10.30 18.38 15.46
CA ASP A 49 -10.64 19.34 14.41
C ASP A 49 -11.12 18.61 13.14
N PRO A 50 -12.42 18.69 12.79
CA PRO A 50 -12.98 17.97 11.64
C PRO A 50 -12.39 18.45 10.31
N ASP A 51 -12.05 19.73 10.16
CA ASP A 51 -11.51 20.28 8.92
C ASP A 51 -10.08 19.76 8.67
N ALA A 52 -9.28 19.65 9.73
CA ALA A 52 -7.96 19.05 9.68
C ALA A 52 -8.02 17.55 9.36
N ILE A 53 -8.98 16.80 9.94
CA ILE A 53 -9.22 15.40 9.60
C ILE A 53 -9.58 15.25 8.12
N ASP A 54 -10.52 16.05 7.62
CA ASP A 54 -10.95 16.02 6.23
C ASP A 54 -9.83 16.39 5.25
N SER A 55 -9.00 17.36 5.62
CA SER A 55 -7.82 17.73 4.85
C SER A 55 -6.82 16.57 4.74
N LEU A 56 -6.56 15.89 5.86
CA LEU A 56 -5.69 14.71 5.92
C LEU A 56 -6.26 13.52 5.14
N MET A 57 -7.57 13.25 5.26
CA MET A 57 -8.26 12.20 4.49
C MET A 57 -8.19 12.48 2.99
N ARG A 58 -8.44 13.72 2.56
CA ARG A 58 -8.28 14.13 1.15
C ARG A 58 -6.84 13.95 0.67
N ARG A 59 -5.85 14.28 1.52
CA ARG A 59 -4.43 14.08 1.20
C ARG A 59 -4.09 12.60 1.05
N LEU A 60 -4.58 11.74 1.95
CA LEU A 60 -4.39 10.29 1.88
C LEU A 60 -4.99 9.69 0.61
N ALA A 61 -6.20 10.11 0.24
CA ALA A 61 -6.85 9.69 -1.00
C ALA A 61 -6.02 10.06 -2.24
N ARG A 62 -5.48 11.29 -2.30
CA ARG A 62 -4.61 11.73 -3.40
C ARG A 62 -3.33 10.92 -3.51
N VAL A 63 -2.70 10.57 -2.38
CA VAL A 63 -1.48 9.74 -2.37
C VAL A 63 -1.80 8.34 -2.88
N ARG A 64 -2.88 7.71 -2.42
CA ARG A 64 -3.32 6.39 -2.90
C ARG A 64 -3.65 6.37 -4.39
N ALA A 65 -4.37 7.39 -4.89
CA ALA A 65 -4.70 7.52 -6.30
C ALA A 65 -3.46 7.76 -7.19
N ARG A 66 -2.40 8.36 -6.64
CA ARG A 66 -1.10 8.45 -7.32
C ARG A 66 -0.41 7.08 -7.35
N CYS A 67 -0.35 6.38 -6.22
CA CYS A 67 0.22 5.03 -6.14
C CYS A 67 -0.46 4.09 -7.15
N ALA A 68 -1.80 4.09 -7.22
CA ALA A 68 -2.56 3.25 -8.14
C ALA A 68 -2.24 3.56 -9.62
N ARG A 69 -2.04 4.84 -9.97
CA ARG A 69 -1.64 5.24 -11.33
C ARG A 69 -0.22 4.86 -11.67
N ASP A 70 0.69 4.95 -10.71
CA ASP A 70 2.08 4.54 -10.89
C ASP A 70 2.16 3.01 -11.13
N HIS A 71 1.40 2.21 -10.37
CA HIS A 71 1.31 0.75 -10.56
C HIS A 71 0.57 0.33 -11.84
N ALA A 72 -0.38 1.13 -12.33
CA ALA A 72 -1.09 0.84 -13.58
C ALA A 72 -0.25 1.18 -14.83
N ARG A 73 0.90 1.85 -14.65
CA ARG A 73 1.80 2.28 -15.72
C ARG A 73 3.03 1.37 -15.86
N ASP A 74 3.43 0.70 -14.78
CA ASP A 74 4.43 -0.38 -14.76
C ASP A 74 3.83 -1.68 -15.35
#